data_AF-A0A1G8K9B5-F1
#
_entry.id   AF-A0A1G8K9B5-F1
#
_cell.length_a   1.000
_cell.length_b   1.000
_cell.length_c   1.000
_cell.angle_alpha   90.00
_cell.angle_beta   90.00
_cell.angle_gamma   90.00
#
_symmetry.space_group_name_H-M   'P 1'
#
loop_
_entity.id
_entity.type
_entity.pdbx_description
1 polymer ?
#
loop_
_entity_poly.entity_id
_entity_poly.type
_entity_poly.pdbx_seq_one_letter_code
_entity_poly.pdbx_strand_id
1 'polypeptide(L)'
;MSEVKELKESLDQQLKSGFEGLQKKYDAAMDEVQKGNKVTGDLKKQIEDQKGELQKVIDQVQDLEQKGVKLRGGPGEGKSFIDMIKGDDAYKALSQKSANRAEIEVTKSDLASMKEVKVTSAGIVAPIYDPVIQPGIRQELRIRDLLTAIPVTGQQYTYFRELLHTRGAAPVAEGGTKPTSDVTFEPATDRVKKIAVWMPVTEEALDDVPQMQGYIQELLRYDLKLEEENQILKGDGTGENLNGLMTQATTYSAALTKAGDTSIDIVRRGIYQVRKQSKLSADGVVMSELDWMNIELQKDGENRYLFANLQGLVTPVLWGRPVITSDSMDEGDVDTGGEFLIANFARAAILFDRMTYLFKMGLINDMFIKNQIALLAEERLGLGVRRREALVKGTFPAAA
;
A
#
# COMPACT_ATOMS: atom_id res chain seq x y z
N MET A 1 78.82 -12.25 9.85
CA MET A 1 78.26 -10.92 9.55
C MET A 1 78.30 -10.57 8.06
N SER A 2 79.19 -11.15 7.23
CA SER A 2 79.20 -10.98 5.77
C SER A 2 78.11 -11.81 5.05
N GLU A 3 77.92 -13.07 5.44
CA GLU A 3 76.98 -13.99 4.76
C GLU A 3 75.50 -13.57 4.86
N VAL A 4 75.08 -12.93 5.96
CA VAL A 4 73.69 -12.46 6.16
C VAL A 4 73.38 -11.21 5.34
N LYS A 5 74.40 -10.40 5.02
CA LYS A 5 74.26 -9.19 4.21
C LYS A 5 74.20 -9.53 2.72
N GLU A 6 75.01 -10.49 2.27
CA GLU A 6 74.96 -11.04 0.91
C GLU A 6 73.65 -11.80 0.63
N LEU A 7 73.11 -12.51 1.63
CA LEU A 7 71.78 -13.13 1.51
C LEU A 7 70.65 -12.08 1.39
N LYS A 8 70.73 -10.96 2.12
CA LYS A 8 69.74 -9.87 1.99
C LYS A 8 69.84 -9.16 0.65
N GLU A 9 71.05 -8.85 0.18
CA GLU A 9 71.23 -8.19 -1.11
C GLU A 9 70.82 -9.10 -2.29
N SER A 10 71.12 -10.40 -2.23
CA SER A 10 70.65 -11.36 -3.24
C SER A 10 69.13 -11.56 -3.23
N LEU A 11 68.50 -11.58 -2.06
CA LEU A 11 67.03 -11.59 -1.95
C LEU A 11 66.39 -10.33 -2.51
N ASP A 12 66.93 -9.15 -2.18
CA ASP A 12 66.41 -7.87 -2.69
C ASP A 12 66.56 -7.76 -4.21
N GLN A 13 67.64 -8.34 -4.77
CA GLN A 13 67.87 -8.36 -6.21
C GLN A 13 66.96 -9.36 -6.93
N GLN A 14 66.67 -10.50 -6.31
CA GLN A 14 65.68 -11.47 -6.80
C GLN A 14 64.24 -10.94 -6.71
N LEU A 15 63.90 -10.19 -5.65
CA LEU A 15 62.61 -9.52 -5.51
C LEU A 15 62.44 -8.42 -6.57
N LYS A 16 63.45 -7.55 -6.75
CA LYS A 16 63.40 -6.50 -7.78
C LYS A 16 63.28 -7.05 -9.19
N SER A 17 64.06 -8.07 -9.54
CA SER A 17 63.97 -8.70 -10.87
C SER A 17 62.64 -9.45 -11.08
N GLY A 18 62.09 -10.08 -10.04
CA GLY A 18 60.75 -10.67 -10.07
C GLY A 18 59.64 -9.63 -10.28
N PHE A 19 59.72 -8.48 -9.61
CA PHE A 19 58.76 -7.39 -9.75
C PHE A 19 58.84 -6.68 -11.11
N GLU A 20 60.03 -6.41 -11.63
CA GLU A 20 60.20 -5.84 -12.98
C GLU A 20 59.68 -6.79 -14.07
N GLY A 21 59.85 -8.10 -13.89
CA GLY A 21 59.30 -9.13 -14.78
C GLY A 21 57.78 -9.17 -14.79
N LEU A 22 57.15 -9.00 -13.62
CA LEU A 22 55.69 -8.91 -13.48
C LEU A 22 55.14 -7.63 -14.11
N GLN A 23 55.82 -6.49 -13.92
CA GLN A 23 55.39 -5.21 -14.45
C GLN A 23 55.37 -5.19 -15.98
N LYS A 24 56.43 -5.69 -16.64
CA LYS A 24 56.47 -5.80 -18.11
C LYS A 24 55.37 -6.70 -18.68
N LYS A 25 54.99 -7.77 -17.97
CA LYS A 25 53.94 -8.69 -18.41
C LYS A 25 52.54 -8.13 -18.15
N TYR A 26 52.37 -7.34 -17.09
CA TYR A 26 51.13 -6.62 -16.81
C TYR A 26 50.87 -5.54 -17.85
N ASP A 27 51.90 -4.78 -18.24
CA ASP A 27 51.80 -3.78 -19.31
C ASP A 27 51.49 -4.44 -20.67
N ALA A 28 52.10 -5.59 -20.98
CA ALA A 28 51.78 -6.36 -22.18
C ALA A 28 50.34 -6.92 -22.18
N ALA A 29 49.83 -7.36 -21.02
CA ALA A 29 48.45 -7.81 -20.87
C ALA A 29 47.45 -6.67 -21.05
N MET A 30 47.80 -5.46 -20.59
CA MET A 30 46.94 -4.29 -20.78
C MET A 30 46.91 -3.83 -22.24
N ASP A 31 48.02 -3.98 -22.97
CA ASP A 31 48.13 -3.66 -24.39
C ASP A 31 47.34 -4.67 -25.29
N GLU A 32 47.28 -5.96 -24.90
CA GLU A 32 46.44 -6.96 -25.59
C GLU A 32 44.94 -6.80 -25.29
N VAL A 33 44.58 -6.39 -24.06
CA VAL A 33 43.19 -6.06 -23.70
C VAL A 33 42.70 -4.82 -24.46
N GLN A 34 43.55 -3.81 -24.65
CA GLN A 34 43.21 -2.62 -25.43
C GLN A 34 43.04 -2.90 -26.93
N LYS A 35 43.70 -3.93 -27.47
CA LYS A 35 43.53 -4.39 -28.87
C LYS A 35 42.32 -5.31 -29.08
N GLY A 36 41.54 -5.59 -28.04
CA GLY A 36 40.20 -6.20 -28.16
C GLY A 36 40.15 -7.71 -28.43
N ASN A 37 41.26 -8.44 -28.26
CA ASN A 37 41.26 -9.90 -28.28
C ASN A 37 41.18 -10.48 -26.87
N LYS A 38 40.36 -11.52 -26.66
CA LYS A 38 40.19 -12.20 -25.36
C LYS A 38 41.54 -12.75 -24.87
N VAL A 39 42.02 -12.26 -23.73
CA VAL A 39 43.21 -12.75 -23.01
C VAL A 39 43.15 -14.27 -22.89
N THR A 40 44.03 -14.95 -23.61
CA THR A 40 44.14 -16.42 -23.70
C THR A 40 44.55 -17.02 -22.35
N GLY A 41 43.98 -18.19 -22.01
CA GLY A 41 44.13 -18.85 -20.71
C GLY A 41 45.56 -19.20 -20.29
N ASP A 42 46.51 -19.19 -21.22
CA ASP A 42 47.93 -19.46 -20.95
C ASP A 42 48.63 -18.31 -20.22
N LEU A 43 48.25 -17.06 -20.46
CA LEU A 43 48.80 -15.89 -19.74
C LEU A 43 48.32 -15.84 -18.29
N LYS A 44 47.07 -16.25 -18.02
CA LYS A 44 46.55 -16.39 -16.65
C LYS A 44 47.30 -17.45 -15.84
N LYS A 45 47.59 -18.61 -16.45
CA LYS A 45 48.36 -19.67 -15.81
C LYS A 45 49.78 -19.21 -15.47
N GLN A 46 50.45 -18.51 -16.38
CA GLN A 46 51.80 -18.00 -16.11
C GLN A 46 51.86 -16.94 -14.99
N ILE A 47 50.80 -16.14 -14.81
CA ILE A 47 50.70 -15.20 -13.69
C ILE A 47 50.46 -15.94 -12.36
N GLU A 48 49.64 -16.99 -12.36
CA GLU A 48 49.43 -17.83 -11.17
C GLU A 48 50.69 -18.61 -10.77
N ASP A 49 51.44 -19.15 -11.73
CA ASP A 49 52.69 -19.88 -11.46
C ASP A 49 53.75 -18.96 -10.84
N GLN A 50 53.96 -17.75 -11.40
CA GLN A 50 54.91 -16.78 -10.82
C GLN A 50 54.47 -16.22 -9.47
N LYS A 51 53.15 -16.12 -9.22
CA LYS A 51 52.61 -15.77 -7.90
C LYS A 51 52.89 -16.87 -6.86
N GLY A 52 52.81 -18.14 -7.27
CA GLY A 52 53.18 -19.28 -6.43
C GLY A 52 54.66 -19.31 -6.07
N GLU A 53 55.54 -18.89 -6.98
CA GLU A 53 56.97 -18.73 -6.70
C GLU A 53 57.25 -17.58 -5.73
N LEU A 54 56.56 -16.45 -5.86
CA LEU A 54 56.68 -15.32 -4.92
C LEU A 54 56.21 -15.71 -3.51
N GLN A 55 55.11 -16.48 -3.41
CA GLN A 55 54.59 -16.94 -2.12
C GLN A 55 55.59 -17.88 -1.42
N LYS A 56 56.28 -18.75 -2.16
CA LYS A 56 57.33 -19.62 -1.61
C LYS A 56 58.54 -18.84 -1.11
N VAL A 57 58.92 -17.75 -1.77
CA VAL A 57 60.00 -16.86 -1.31
C VAL A 57 59.59 -16.12 -0.03
N ILE A 58 58.34 -15.68 0.07
CA ILE A 58 57.79 -15.05 1.28
C ILE A 58 57.75 -16.04 2.45
N ASP A 59 57.32 -17.27 2.22
CA ASP A 59 57.27 -18.31 3.24
C ASP A 59 58.69 -18.70 3.72
N GLN A 60 59.69 -18.72 2.83
CA GLN A 60 61.11 -18.94 3.19
C GLN A 60 61.70 -17.80 4.02
N VAL A 61 61.28 -16.55 3.79
CA VAL A 61 61.66 -15.39 4.61
C VAL A 61 61.05 -15.47 6.01
N GLN A 62 59.79 -15.93 6.10
CA GLN A 62 59.11 -16.15 7.38
C GLN A 62 59.73 -17.29 8.20
N ASP A 63 60.20 -18.35 7.54
CA ASP A 63 60.88 -19.49 8.18
C ASP A 63 62.28 -19.13 8.71
N LEU A 64 62.96 -18.18 8.04
CA LEU A 64 64.23 -17.59 8.50
C LEU A 64 64.05 -16.65 9.70
N GLU A 65 62.88 -16.00 9.82
CA GLU A 65 62.50 -15.22 11.02
C GLU A 65 62.02 -16.11 12.18
N GLN A 66 61.43 -17.28 11.90
CA GLN A 66 60.96 -18.23 12.93
C GLN A 66 62.08 -19.05 13.60
N LYS A 67 63.28 -19.16 13.01
CA LYS A 67 64.45 -19.83 13.65
C LYS A 67 65.21 -18.94 14.65
N GLY A 68 64.43 -18.30 15.53
CA GLY A 68 64.79 -17.45 16.65
C GLY A 68 66.20 -17.57 17.24
N VAL A 69 66.93 -16.44 17.23
CA VAL A 69 67.89 -16.11 18.28
C VAL A 69 67.28 -14.98 19.11
N LYS A 70 66.65 -15.32 20.24
CA LYS A 70 66.10 -14.36 21.20
C LYS A 70 67.14 -14.03 22.28
N LEU A 71 67.45 -12.75 22.48
CA LEU A 71 67.96 -12.23 23.76
C LEU A 71 67.23 -10.92 24.11
N ARG A 72 66.07 -11.10 24.75
CA ARG A 72 65.57 -10.37 25.94
C ARG A 72 65.47 -8.83 25.86
N GLY A 73 64.23 -8.33 25.71
CA GLY A 73 63.80 -7.03 26.26
C GLY A 73 62.71 -6.29 25.45
N GLY A 74 61.48 -6.24 25.99
CA GLY A 74 60.44 -5.24 25.63
C GLY A 74 59.36 -5.72 24.63
N PRO A 75 58.05 -5.43 24.85
CA PRO A 75 56.94 -6.07 24.13
C PRO A 75 56.76 -5.50 22.72
N GLY A 76 56.75 -6.39 21.73
CA GLY A 76 56.28 -6.11 20.38
C GLY A 76 54.79 -6.40 20.27
N GLU A 77 53.97 -5.36 20.42
CA GLU A 77 52.63 -5.33 19.85
C GLU A 77 52.75 -4.85 18.40
N GLY A 78 52.01 -5.50 17.50
CA GLY A 78 51.85 -4.98 16.13
C GLY A 78 51.26 -3.58 16.23
N LYS A 79 51.99 -2.58 15.73
CA LYS A 79 51.61 -1.16 15.88
C LYS A 79 50.23 -0.93 15.24
N SER A 80 49.21 -0.77 16.08
CA SER A 80 47.87 -0.32 15.69
C SER A 80 47.92 1.18 15.34
N PHE A 81 47.00 1.64 14.49
CA PHE A 81 46.85 3.04 14.07
C PHE A 81 46.93 4.06 15.23
N ILE A 82 46.49 3.65 16.43
CA ILE A 82 46.49 4.48 17.63
C ILE A 82 47.91 4.73 18.18
N ASP A 83 48.85 3.80 18.00
CA ASP A 83 50.25 3.97 18.43
C ASP A 83 51.06 4.82 17.46
N MET A 84 50.67 4.84 16.18
CA MET A 84 51.31 5.68 15.16
C MET A 84 50.96 7.15 15.35
N ILE A 85 49.71 7.45 15.73
CA ILE A 85 49.22 8.81 16.01
C ILE A 85 49.87 9.40 17.28
N LYS A 86 50.17 8.58 18.30
CA LYS A 86 50.85 9.04 19.52
C LYS A 86 52.37 9.21 19.36
N GLY A 87 52.96 8.62 18.33
CA GLY A 87 54.39 8.69 18.03
C GLY A 87 54.83 9.94 17.27
N ASP A 88 53.89 10.63 16.61
CA ASP A 88 54.17 11.77 15.75
C ASP A 88 54.39 13.07 16.56
N ASP A 89 55.45 13.81 16.21
CA ASP A 89 55.83 15.06 16.89
C ASP A 89 54.77 16.17 16.71
N ALA A 90 53.96 16.11 15.64
CA ALA A 90 52.84 17.03 15.42
C ALA A 90 51.70 16.80 16.42
N TYR A 91 51.46 15.56 16.86
CA TYR A 91 50.42 15.24 17.85
C TYR A 91 50.84 15.62 19.27
N LYS A 92 52.14 15.53 19.60
CA LYS A 92 52.70 16.03 20.87
C LYS A 92 52.65 17.56 20.97
N ALA A 93 52.87 18.28 19.87
CA ALA A 93 52.72 19.74 19.81
C ALA A 93 51.26 20.20 20.05
N LEU A 94 50.28 19.39 19.65
CA LEU A 94 48.85 19.65 19.85
C LEU A 94 48.40 19.33 21.29
N SER A 95 48.93 18.26 21.89
CA SER A 95 48.71 17.94 23.32
C SER A 95 49.30 18.99 24.27
N GLN A 96 50.32 19.74 23.85
CA GLN A 96 50.95 20.82 24.65
C GLN A 96 50.38 22.23 24.37
N LYS A 97 49.27 22.35 23.62
CA LYS A 97 48.54 23.61 23.34
C LYS A 97 49.41 24.74 22.73
N SER A 98 50.13 24.51 21.63
CA SER A 98 50.77 25.63 20.89
C SER A 98 50.42 25.75 19.39
N ALA A 99 49.56 24.91 18.83
CA ALA A 99 49.07 25.08 17.46
C ALA A 99 47.61 24.60 17.32
N ASN A 100 46.81 25.35 16.53
CA ASN A 100 45.35 25.14 16.42
C ASN A 100 44.93 24.28 15.19
N ARG A 101 45.89 23.72 14.44
CA ARG A 101 45.68 22.72 13.37
C ARG A 101 46.98 21.94 13.13
N ALA A 102 46.88 20.63 12.96
CA ALA A 102 47.94 19.78 12.42
C ALA A 102 47.50 19.29 11.03
N GLU A 103 48.35 19.49 10.03
CA GLU A 103 48.18 19.01 8.67
C GLU A 103 49.20 17.88 8.48
N ILE A 104 48.72 16.65 8.31
CA ILE A 104 49.54 15.45 8.16
C ILE A 104 49.70 15.20 6.66
N GLU A 105 50.89 15.48 6.13
CA GLU A 105 51.23 15.13 4.75
C GLU A 105 51.67 13.68 4.67
N VAL A 106 50.85 12.83 4.03
CA VAL A 106 51.17 11.43 3.77
C VAL A 106 52.13 11.36 2.57
N THR A 107 53.37 10.93 2.79
CA THR A 107 54.37 10.77 1.72
C THR A 107 54.16 9.48 0.93
N LYS A 108 54.57 9.48 -0.35
CA LYS A 108 54.35 8.37 -1.32
C LYS A 108 54.92 7.01 -0.87
N SER A 109 55.82 6.98 0.11
CA SER A 109 56.34 5.76 0.72
C SER A 109 55.33 5.05 1.64
N ASP A 110 54.34 5.75 2.21
CA ASP A 110 53.31 5.14 3.06
C ASP A 110 52.22 4.43 2.24
N LEU A 111 51.92 4.92 1.03
CA LEU A 111 50.98 4.27 0.10
C LEU A 111 51.43 2.84 -0.28
N ALA A 112 52.74 2.57 -0.30
CA ALA A 112 53.28 1.27 -0.69
C ALA A 112 53.15 0.18 0.39
N SER A 113 52.78 0.55 1.63
CA SER A 113 52.56 -0.38 2.75
C SER A 113 51.08 -0.65 3.05
N MET A 114 50.16 -0.01 2.31
CA MET A 114 48.75 -0.37 2.33
C MET A 114 48.62 -1.77 1.71
N LYS A 115 48.55 -2.78 2.60
CA LYS A 115 48.04 -4.12 2.31
C LYS A 115 46.89 -3.98 1.31
N GLU A 116 46.96 -4.66 0.17
CA GLU A 116 45.82 -4.83 -0.73
C GLU A 116 44.66 -5.41 0.08
N VAL A 117 43.81 -4.54 0.62
CA VAL A 117 42.48 -4.92 1.04
C VAL A 117 41.77 -5.15 -0.28
N LYS A 118 41.70 -6.41 -0.71
CA LYS A 118 40.75 -6.81 -1.75
C LYS A 118 39.38 -6.35 -1.27
N VAL A 119 38.94 -5.20 -1.76
CA VAL A 119 37.61 -4.70 -1.49
C VAL A 119 36.67 -5.58 -2.30
N THR A 120 36.25 -6.69 -1.71
CA THR A 120 35.27 -7.58 -2.33
C THR A 120 33.93 -6.86 -2.32
N SER A 121 33.20 -6.95 -3.44
CA SER A 121 31.94 -6.23 -3.66
C SER A 121 30.87 -6.53 -2.60
N ALA A 122 31.02 -7.61 -1.82
CA ALA A 122 30.10 -8.07 -0.79
C ALA A 122 29.76 -7.02 0.29
N GLY A 123 30.57 -5.96 0.47
CA GLY A 123 30.30 -4.86 1.42
C GLY A 123 29.97 -3.51 0.77
N ILE A 124 30.03 -3.39 -0.56
CA ILE A 124 29.75 -2.14 -1.29
C ILE A 124 28.43 -2.22 -2.09
N VAL A 125 27.78 -3.39 -2.14
CA VAL A 125 26.46 -3.48 -2.77
C VAL A 125 25.47 -2.72 -1.90
N ALA A 126 25.02 -1.56 -2.39
CA ALA A 126 23.93 -0.82 -1.77
C ALA A 126 22.70 -1.74 -1.71
N PRO A 127 22.04 -1.85 -0.55
CA PRO A 127 20.80 -2.61 -0.44
C PRO A 127 19.78 -2.03 -1.42
N ILE A 128 19.23 -2.88 -2.29
CA ILE A 128 18.13 -2.52 -3.16
C ILE A 128 16.86 -2.62 -2.32
N TYR A 129 16.23 -1.48 -2.04
CA TYR A 129 14.94 -1.42 -1.38
C TYR A 129 13.83 -1.66 -2.41
N ASP A 130 12.77 -2.35 -2.00
CA ASP A 130 11.56 -2.46 -2.81
C ASP A 130 10.96 -1.05 -2.98
N PRO A 131 10.79 -0.57 -4.22
CA PRO A 131 10.19 0.72 -4.48
C PRO A 131 8.65 0.71 -4.34
N VAL A 132 8.03 -0.30 -3.73
CA VAL A 132 6.58 -0.32 -3.47
C VAL A 132 6.31 -0.61 -2.01
N ILE A 133 5.61 0.30 -1.34
CA ILE A 133 5.04 0.03 -0.02
C ILE A 133 3.88 -0.94 -0.20
N GLN A 134 3.97 -2.13 0.39
CA GLN A 134 2.89 -3.10 0.37
C GLN A 134 1.67 -2.54 1.13
N PRO A 135 0.51 -2.35 0.47
CA PRO A 135 -0.69 -1.93 1.17
C PRO A 135 -1.18 -3.03 2.13
N GLY A 136 -1.73 -2.62 3.27
CA GLY A 136 -2.42 -3.53 4.18
C GLY A 136 -3.69 -4.13 3.57
N ILE A 137 -4.29 -5.09 4.28
CA ILE A 137 -5.57 -5.71 3.88
C ILE A 137 -6.66 -4.63 3.98
N ARG A 138 -7.41 -4.44 2.89
CA ARG A 138 -8.48 -3.45 2.76
C ARG A 138 -9.67 -4.13 2.06
N GLN A 139 -10.88 -3.81 2.50
CA GLN A 139 -12.10 -4.33 1.88
C GLN A 139 -12.41 -3.61 0.56
N GLU A 140 -13.17 -4.27 -0.30
CA GLU A 140 -13.62 -3.69 -1.56
C GLU A 140 -14.89 -2.87 -1.35
N LEU A 141 -14.82 -1.58 -1.63
CA LEU A 141 -15.95 -0.65 -1.50
C LEU A 141 -16.73 -0.60 -2.82
N ARG A 142 -18.03 -0.88 -2.76
CA ARG A 142 -18.87 -1.11 -3.95
C ARG A 142 -20.20 -0.35 -3.91
N ILE A 143 -20.64 0.16 -2.76
CA ILE A 143 -21.98 0.72 -2.58
C ILE A 143 -22.12 2.07 -3.29
N ARG A 144 -21.07 2.90 -3.28
CA ARG A 144 -21.09 4.21 -3.97
C ARG A 144 -21.38 4.06 -5.47
N ASP A 145 -20.80 3.05 -6.11
CA ASP A 145 -20.91 2.81 -7.55
C ASP A 145 -22.32 2.36 -7.99
N LEU A 146 -23.16 1.93 -7.04
CA LEU A 146 -24.56 1.59 -7.30
C LEU A 146 -25.44 2.84 -7.46
N LEU A 147 -25.01 3.98 -6.91
CA LEU A 147 -25.77 5.21 -6.88
C LEU A 147 -25.40 6.13 -8.04
N THR A 148 -26.38 6.88 -8.54
CA THR A 148 -26.10 7.95 -9.51
C THR A 148 -25.57 9.17 -8.76
N ALA A 149 -24.38 9.64 -9.11
CA ALA A 149 -23.81 10.87 -8.57
C ALA A 149 -24.10 12.09 -9.44
N ILE A 150 -24.48 13.21 -8.81
CA ILE A 150 -24.72 14.50 -9.46
C ILE A 150 -23.87 15.56 -8.76
N PRO A 151 -23.04 16.31 -9.51
CA PRO A 151 -22.26 17.40 -8.92
C PRO A 151 -23.17 18.58 -8.54
N VAL A 152 -22.97 19.15 -7.36
CA VAL A 152 -23.70 20.33 -6.86
C VAL A 152 -22.74 21.42 -6.42
N THR A 153 -23.20 22.68 -6.42
CA THR A 153 -22.41 23.83 -5.96
C THR A 153 -23.00 24.51 -4.72
N GLY A 154 -24.26 24.22 -4.38
CA GLY A 154 -24.93 24.72 -3.18
C GLY A 154 -24.49 23.98 -1.90
N GLN A 155 -24.70 24.60 -0.74
CA GLN A 155 -24.52 23.94 0.56
C GLN A 155 -25.74 23.11 0.97
N GLN A 156 -26.88 23.36 0.32
CA GLN A 156 -28.11 22.60 0.47
C GLN A 156 -28.51 22.08 -0.91
N TYR A 157 -29.18 20.93 -0.92
CA TYR A 157 -29.77 20.36 -2.11
C TYR A 157 -31.25 20.13 -1.83
N THR A 158 -32.08 20.52 -2.77
CA THR A 158 -33.52 20.30 -2.72
C THR A 158 -33.91 19.43 -3.90
N TYR A 159 -34.67 18.38 -3.62
CA TYR A 159 -35.28 17.56 -4.66
C TYR A 159 -36.77 17.44 -4.40
N PHE A 160 -37.54 17.36 -5.47
CA PHE A 160 -38.99 17.28 -5.39
C PHE A 160 -39.43 15.82 -5.44
N ARG A 161 -40.31 15.44 -4.52
CA ARG A 161 -41.00 14.14 -4.50
C ARG A 161 -42.43 14.34 -4.98
N GLU A 162 -42.92 13.42 -5.79
CA GLU A 162 -44.35 13.38 -6.17
C GLU A 162 -45.13 12.79 -4.99
N LEU A 163 -46.06 13.56 -4.41
CA LEU A 163 -46.81 13.17 -3.23
C LEU A 163 -48.12 12.46 -3.61
N LEU A 164 -48.95 13.12 -4.42
CA LEU A 164 -50.22 12.59 -4.88
C LEU A 164 -50.39 12.87 -6.37
N HIS A 165 -50.71 11.83 -7.13
CA HIS A 165 -51.10 11.95 -8.53
C HIS A 165 -52.48 11.36 -8.72
N THR A 166 -53.44 12.24 -8.97
CA THR A 166 -54.82 11.87 -9.25
C THR A 166 -54.96 11.65 -10.75
N ARG A 167 -55.07 10.39 -11.17
CA ARG A 167 -55.24 10.02 -12.58
C ARG A 167 -56.71 10.16 -12.95
N GLY A 168 -57.05 11.20 -13.70
CA GLY A 168 -58.40 11.42 -14.21
C GLY A 168 -58.69 10.69 -15.52
N ALA A 169 -57.69 10.10 -16.18
CA ALA A 169 -57.85 9.52 -17.52
C ALA A 169 -58.96 8.44 -17.55
N ALA A 170 -60.04 8.72 -18.28
CA ALA A 170 -61.15 7.82 -18.51
C ALA A 170 -61.67 7.97 -19.95
N PRO A 171 -62.31 6.94 -20.53
CA PRO A 171 -63.02 7.08 -21.80
C PRO A 171 -64.11 8.16 -21.67
N VAL A 172 -64.11 9.12 -22.59
CA VAL A 172 -65.09 10.22 -22.59
C VAL A 172 -66.01 10.04 -23.78
N ALA A 173 -67.32 10.05 -23.53
CA ALA A 173 -68.33 10.02 -24.58
C ALA A 173 -68.29 11.31 -25.41
N GLU A 174 -68.81 11.27 -26.65
CA GLU A 174 -68.91 12.44 -27.51
C GLU A 174 -69.74 13.54 -26.82
N GLY A 175 -69.17 14.74 -26.71
CA GLY A 175 -69.77 15.87 -25.98
C GLY A 175 -69.59 15.85 -24.44
N GLY A 176 -68.93 14.84 -23.88
CA GLY A 176 -68.69 14.75 -22.43
C GLY A 176 -67.57 15.66 -21.91
N THR A 177 -67.68 16.09 -20.66
CA THR A 177 -66.60 16.83 -19.96
C THR A 177 -65.39 15.93 -19.78
N LYS A 178 -64.23 16.41 -20.24
CA LYS A 178 -62.97 15.68 -20.09
C LYS A 178 -62.50 15.71 -18.62
N PRO A 179 -62.17 14.56 -18.02
CA PRO A 179 -61.64 14.54 -16.66
C PRO A 179 -60.22 15.11 -16.62
N THR A 180 -59.88 15.80 -15.53
CA THR A 180 -58.56 16.41 -15.32
C THR A 180 -57.68 15.49 -14.47
N SER A 181 -56.37 15.52 -14.72
CA SER A 181 -55.39 14.89 -13.84
C SER A 181 -54.65 15.98 -13.06
N ASP A 182 -54.28 15.70 -11.82
CA ASP A 182 -53.59 16.63 -10.92
C ASP A 182 -52.39 15.92 -10.27
N VAL A 183 -51.33 16.67 -10.01
CA VAL A 183 -50.10 16.18 -9.40
C VAL A 183 -49.59 17.18 -8.38
N THR A 184 -49.35 16.71 -7.15
CA THR A 184 -48.76 17.51 -6.07
C THR A 184 -47.31 17.07 -5.83
N PHE A 185 -46.42 18.05 -5.65
CA PHE A 185 -45.01 17.82 -5.34
C PHE A 185 -44.66 18.34 -3.96
N GLU A 186 -43.83 17.61 -3.23
CA GLU A 186 -43.27 17.99 -1.94
C GLU A 186 -41.75 18.24 -2.09
N PRO A 187 -41.24 19.43 -1.71
CA PRO A 187 -39.81 19.68 -1.68
C PRO A 187 -39.17 18.99 -0.46
N ALA A 188 -38.24 18.07 -0.69
CA ALA A 188 -37.34 17.54 0.32
C ALA A 188 -36.01 18.28 0.22
N THR A 189 -35.64 19.02 1.26
CA THR A 189 -34.37 19.76 1.34
C THR A 189 -33.49 19.16 2.41
N ASP A 190 -32.22 18.96 2.08
CA ASP A 190 -31.20 18.54 3.04
C ASP A 190 -29.86 19.23 2.74
N ARG A 191 -28.93 19.16 3.68
CA ARG A 191 -27.64 19.84 3.65
C ARG A 191 -26.54 18.86 3.24
N VAL A 192 -25.60 19.36 2.46
CA VAL A 192 -24.37 18.63 2.15
C VAL A 192 -23.56 18.48 3.45
N LYS A 193 -23.15 17.26 3.76
CA LYS A 193 -22.33 16.90 4.94
C LYS A 193 -20.87 16.82 4.56
N LYS A 194 -19.98 16.86 5.56
CA LYS A 194 -18.53 16.81 5.38
C LYS A 194 -17.94 15.62 6.11
N ILE A 195 -17.16 14.82 5.40
CA ILE A 195 -16.34 13.76 5.97
C ILE A 195 -14.87 14.18 5.82
N ALA A 196 -14.10 14.10 6.89
CA ALA A 196 -12.71 14.55 6.88
C ALA A 196 -11.84 13.71 7.82
N VAL A 197 -10.61 13.46 7.40
CA VAL A 197 -9.59 12.75 8.18
C VAL A 197 -8.24 13.44 7.98
N TRP A 198 -7.39 13.43 9.00
CA TRP A 198 -6.06 13.99 8.90
C TRP A 198 -5.03 13.11 9.60
N MET A 199 -3.79 13.16 9.13
CA MET A 199 -2.66 12.51 9.79
C MET A 199 -1.41 13.40 9.79
N PRO A 200 -0.66 13.44 10.90
CA PRO A 200 0.63 14.12 10.95
C PRO A 200 1.73 13.27 10.32
N VAL A 201 2.64 13.92 9.61
CA VAL A 201 3.83 13.30 8.98
C VAL A 201 5.03 14.21 9.21
N THR A 202 6.22 13.66 9.45
CA THR A 202 7.45 14.46 9.53
C THR A 202 7.92 14.88 8.15
N GLU A 203 8.48 16.08 8.03
CA GLU A 203 9.02 16.61 6.76
C GLU A 203 10.17 15.73 6.26
N GLU A 204 11.06 15.32 7.15
CA GLU A 204 12.18 14.42 6.85
C GLU A 204 11.69 13.11 6.20
N ALA A 205 10.59 12.53 6.68
CA ALA A 205 10.06 11.29 6.10
C ALA A 205 9.43 11.49 4.71
N LEU A 206 8.90 12.68 4.42
CA LEU A 206 8.36 13.02 3.10
C LEU A 206 9.48 13.30 2.08
N ASP A 207 10.56 13.95 2.53
CA ASP A 207 11.71 14.29 1.69
C ASP A 207 12.58 13.05 1.39
N ASP A 208 12.81 12.20 2.39
CA ASP A 208 13.68 11.03 2.25
C ASP A 208 13.02 9.89 1.45
N VAL A 209 11.69 9.77 1.52
CA VAL A 209 10.94 8.69 0.88
C VAL A 209 9.81 9.26 0.02
N PRO A 210 10.06 9.55 -1.28
CA PRO A 210 9.09 10.16 -2.19
C PRO A 210 7.76 9.38 -2.31
N GLN A 211 7.77 8.08 -2.00
CA GLN A 211 6.61 7.20 -2.11
C GLN A 211 5.66 7.30 -0.91
N MET A 212 6.14 7.78 0.24
CA MET A 212 5.33 7.91 1.46
C MET A 212 4.15 8.84 1.24
N GLN A 213 4.35 9.93 0.50
CA GLN A 213 3.27 10.87 0.21
C GLN A 213 2.13 10.22 -0.60
N GLY A 214 2.46 9.43 -1.62
CA GLY A 214 1.48 8.72 -2.44
C GLY A 214 0.71 7.66 -1.62
N TYR A 215 1.44 6.88 -0.82
CA TYR A 215 0.84 5.85 0.03
C TYR A 215 -0.10 6.44 1.09
N ILE A 216 0.30 7.54 1.73
CA ILE A 216 -0.53 8.24 2.70
C ILE A 216 -1.78 8.83 2.06
N GLN A 217 -1.67 9.44 0.87
CA GLN A 217 -2.84 9.94 0.16
C GLN A 217 -3.82 8.82 -0.20
N GLU A 218 -3.31 7.65 -0.61
CA GLU A 218 -4.14 6.48 -0.88
C GLU A 218 -4.84 5.97 0.39
N LEU A 219 -4.11 5.92 1.51
CA LEU A 219 -4.64 5.50 2.81
C LEU A 219 -5.76 6.44 3.29
N LEU A 220 -5.50 7.75 3.31
CA LEU A 220 -6.50 8.75 3.72
C LEU A 220 -7.73 8.73 2.80
N ARG A 221 -7.53 8.50 1.49
CA ARG A 221 -8.64 8.35 0.55
C ARG A 221 -9.47 7.10 0.84
N TYR A 222 -8.82 5.99 1.17
CA TYR A 222 -9.52 4.75 1.53
C TYR A 222 -10.35 4.94 2.80
N ASP A 223 -9.79 5.56 3.84
CA ASP A 223 -10.49 5.81 5.10
C ASP A 223 -11.73 6.71 4.88
N LEU A 224 -11.61 7.73 4.03
CA LEU A 224 -12.76 8.56 3.63
C LEU A 224 -13.84 7.74 2.92
N LYS A 225 -13.46 6.91 1.96
CA LYS A 225 -14.40 6.08 1.21
C LYS A 225 -15.11 5.05 2.09
N LEU A 226 -14.40 4.49 3.08
CA LEU A 226 -14.97 3.54 4.02
C LEU A 226 -16.04 4.20 4.90
N GLU A 227 -15.72 5.36 5.47
CA GLU A 227 -16.70 6.12 6.28
C GLU A 227 -17.85 6.62 5.41
N GLU A 228 -17.59 7.04 4.17
CA GLU A 228 -18.62 7.37 3.20
C GLU A 228 -19.58 6.18 2.97
N GLU A 229 -19.06 4.99 2.69
CA GLU A 229 -19.89 3.81 2.42
C GLU A 229 -20.78 3.48 3.63
N ASN A 230 -20.22 3.55 4.85
CA ASN A 230 -20.96 3.36 6.09
C ASN A 230 -22.07 4.41 6.26
N GLN A 231 -21.80 5.68 5.98
CA GLN A 231 -22.78 6.76 6.09
C GLN A 231 -23.87 6.67 5.01
N ILE A 232 -23.51 6.29 3.78
CA ILE A 232 -24.47 6.04 2.70
C ILE A 232 -25.39 4.89 3.07
N LEU A 233 -24.85 3.80 3.62
CA LEU A 233 -25.64 2.62 3.94
C LEU A 233 -26.47 2.82 5.21
N LYS A 234 -25.84 3.20 6.33
CA LYS A 234 -26.40 3.16 7.70
C LYS A 234 -26.43 4.50 8.42
N GLY A 235 -26.12 5.62 7.77
CA GLY A 235 -26.16 6.93 8.40
C GLY A 235 -27.52 7.22 9.08
N ASP A 236 -27.48 7.74 10.31
CA ASP A 236 -28.66 7.95 11.15
C ASP A 236 -29.44 9.25 10.81
N GLY A 237 -28.88 10.10 9.95
CA GLY A 237 -29.45 11.40 9.57
C GLY A 237 -29.45 12.44 10.68
N THR A 238 -28.76 12.21 11.81
CA THR A 238 -28.71 13.16 12.93
C THR A 238 -27.44 14.01 12.91
N GLY A 239 -27.59 15.30 13.24
CA GLY A 239 -26.46 16.24 13.25
C GLY A 239 -25.75 16.34 11.90
N GLU A 240 -24.50 15.87 11.83
CA GLU A 240 -23.64 15.91 10.65
C GLU A 240 -23.59 14.57 9.88
N ASN A 241 -24.26 13.53 10.38
CA ASN A 241 -24.35 12.25 9.68
C ASN A 241 -25.30 12.34 8.49
N LEU A 242 -25.07 11.49 7.49
CA LEU A 242 -25.98 11.34 6.35
C LEU A 242 -27.22 10.54 6.78
N ASN A 243 -28.32 10.73 6.06
CA ASN A 243 -29.49 9.88 6.23
C ASN A 243 -29.36 8.68 5.27
N GLY A 244 -28.87 7.55 5.77
CA GLY A 244 -28.50 6.38 4.98
C GLY A 244 -29.66 5.66 4.28
N LEU A 245 -29.32 4.72 3.40
CA LEU A 245 -30.29 3.91 2.66
C LEU A 245 -31.09 3.00 3.59
N MET A 246 -30.44 2.34 4.55
CA MET A 246 -31.09 1.42 5.50
C MET A 246 -32.02 2.14 6.47
N THR A 247 -31.71 3.37 6.86
CA THR A 247 -32.58 4.14 7.78
C THR A 247 -33.83 4.66 7.08
N GLN A 248 -33.76 4.96 5.78
CA GLN A 248 -34.90 5.39 4.97
C GLN A 248 -35.66 4.24 4.28
N ALA A 249 -35.08 3.05 4.18
CA ALA A 249 -35.67 1.90 3.52
C ALA A 249 -36.94 1.41 4.22
N THR A 250 -37.89 0.90 3.42
CA THR A 250 -39.07 0.23 3.96
C THR A 250 -38.70 -1.14 4.51
N THR A 251 -39.26 -1.52 5.66
CA THR A 251 -39.01 -2.85 6.24
C THR A 251 -39.68 -3.93 5.40
N TYR A 252 -39.01 -5.07 5.25
CA TYR A 252 -39.55 -6.27 4.63
C TYR A 252 -40.80 -6.73 5.37
N SER A 253 -41.86 -7.02 4.62
CA SER A 253 -43.15 -7.42 5.18
C SER A 253 -43.16 -8.91 5.52
N ALA A 254 -43.17 -9.23 6.82
CA ALA A 254 -43.29 -10.62 7.29
C ALA A 254 -44.57 -11.33 6.78
N ALA A 255 -45.61 -10.59 6.39
CA ALA A 255 -46.82 -11.15 5.78
C ALA A 255 -46.58 -11.79 4.39
N LEU A 256 -45.47 -11.47 3.73
CA LEU A 256 -45.07 -12.13 2.49
C LEU A 256 -44.46 -13.51 2.76
N THR A 257 -43.84 -13.70 3.92
CA THR A 257 -43.16 -14.94 4.30
C THR A 257 -44.17 -16.06 4.53
N LYS A 258 -43.82 -17.27 4.07
CA LYS A 258 -44.57 -18.51 4.29
C LYS A 258 -43.72 -19.50 5.09
N ALA A 259 -44.38 -20.45 5.74
CA ALA A 259 -43.70 -21.52 6.45
C ALA A 259 -42.82 -22.34 5.49
N GLY A 260 -41.57 -22.58 5.89
CA GLY A 260 -40.57 -23.28 5.06
C GLY A 260 -39.85 -22.40 4.04
N ASP A 261 -40.08 -21.08 4.03
CA ASP A 261 -39.30 -20.16 3.20
C ASP A 261 -37.83 -20.16 3.63
N THR A 262 -36.96 -20.25 2.64
CA THR A 262 -35.51 -20.18 2.80
C THR A 262 -34.99 -18.76 2.53
N SER A 263 -33.72 -18.47 2.83
CA SER A 263 -33.12 -17.15 2.57
C SER A 263 -33.28 -16.72 1.10
N ILE A 264 -33.19 -17.67 0.16
CA ILE A 264 -33.43 -17.46 -1.28
C ILE A 264 -34.87 -16.96 -1.56
N ASP A 265 -35.86 -17.54 -0.87
CA ASP A 265 -37.27 -17.18 -1.04
C ASP A 265 -37.56 -15.79 -0.47
N ILE A 266 -36.92 -15.45 0.65
CA ILE A 266 -37.04 -14.12 1.28
C ILE A 266 -36.52 -13.05 0.33
N VAL A 267 -35.36 -13.25 -0.30
CA VAL A 267 -34.86 -12.31 -1.32
C VAL A 267 -35.85 -12.18 -2.47
N ARG A 268 -36.42 -13.29 -2.97
CA ARG A 268 -37.41 -13.24 -4.07
C ARG A 268 -38.64 -12.43 -3.69
N ARG A 269 -39.13 -12.59 -2.47
CA ARG A 269 -40.29 -11.87 -1.93
C ARG A 269 -39.97 -10.39 -1.70
N GLY A 270 -38.76 -10.07 -1.28
CA GLY A 270 -38.28 -8.69 -1.19
C GLY A 270 -38.23 -7.99 -2.55
N ILE A 271 -37.75 -8.67 -3.59
CA ILE A 271 -37.80 -8.17 -4.98
C ILE A 271 -39.26 -7.91 -5.41
N TYR A 272 -40.19 -8.80 -5.06
CA TYR A 272 -41.61 -8.58 -5.30
C TYR A 272 -42.17 -7.38 -4.52
N GLN A 273 -41.77 -7.20 -3.25
CA GLN A 273 -42.18 -6.06 -2.44
C GLN A 273 -41.75 -4.74 -3.08
N VAL A 274 -40.49 -4.61 -3.48
CA VAL A 274 -39.97 -3.43 -4.22
C VAL A 274 -40.84 -3.16 -5.44
N ARG A 275 -41.13 -4.19 -6.26
CA ARG A 275 -41.98 -4.07 -7.45
C ARG A 275 -43.40 -3.63 -7.12
N LYS A 276 -43.99 -4.19 -6.05
CA LYS A 276 -45.38 -3.91 -5.66
C LYS A 276 -45.52 -2.47 -5.16
N GLN A 277 -44.58 -2.01 -4.34
CA GLN A 277 -44.60 -0.70 -3.70
C GLN A 277 -44.18 0.41 -4.68
N SER A 278 -43.02 0.29 -5.32
CA SER A 278 -42.47 1.37 -6.18
C SER A 278 -42.88 1.31 -7.65
N LYS A 279 -43.48 0.19 -8.10
CA LYS A 279 -43.68 -0.13 -9.54
C LYS A 279 -42.40 -0.22 -10.36
N LEU A 280 -41.23 -0.08 -9.75
CA LEU A 280 -39.92 -0.26 -10.37
C LEU A 280 -39.44 -1.69 -10.12
N SER A 281 -38.63 -2.21 -11.03
CA SER A 281 -37.95 -3.48 -10.78
C SER A 281 -36.71 -3.22 -9.92
N ALA A 282 -36.43 -4.05 -8.93
CA ALA A 282 -35.14 -4.00 -8.23
C ALA A 282 -33.98 -4.14 -9.24
N ASP A 283 -32.85 -3.48 -9.02
CA ASP A 283 -31.65 -3.60 -9.85
C ASP A 283 -30.56 -4.41 -9.18
N GLY A 284 -30.48 -4.45 -7.85
CA GLY A 284 -29.52 -5.26 -7.12
C GLY A 284 -29.98 -5.64 -5.72
N VAL A 285 -29.23 -6.56 -5.11
CA VAL A 285 -29.37 -6.97 -3.72
C VAL A 285 -28.03 -6.78 -3.03
N VAL A 286 -28.00 -6.11 -1.89
CA VAL A 286 -26.80 -5.91 -1.07
C VAL A 286 -26.93 -6.75 0.20
N MET A 287 -25.89 -7.51 0.53
CA MET A 287 -25.77 -8.36 1.73
C MET A 287 -24.29 -8.58 2.08
N SER A 288 -23.99 -9.23 3.20
CA SER A 288 -22.62 -9.66 3.51
C SER A 288 -22.18 -10.86 2.65
N GLU A 289 -20.87 -11.04 2.48
CA GLU A 289 -20.27 -12.22 1.84
C GLU A 289 -20.63 -13.54 2.57
N LEU A 290 -20.75 -13.50 3.91
CA LEU A 290 -21.13 -14.67 4.71
C LEU A 290 -22.57 -15.12 4.41
N ASP A 291 -23.50 -14.17 4.32
CA ASP A 291 -24.90 -14.45 3.96
C ASP A 291 -25.00 -14.99 2.53
N TRP A 292 -24.20 -14.42 1.62
CA TRP A 292 -24.13 -14.89 0.24
C TRP A 292 -23.61 -16.33 0.17
N MET A 293 -22.53 -16.64 0.88
CA MET A 293 -22.01 -18.01 0.98
C MET A 293 -23.05 -18.99 1.53
N ASN A 294 -23.80 -18.60 2.57
CA ASN A 294 -24.86 -19.44 3.15
C ASN A 294 -25.98 -19.74 2.14
N ILE A 295 -26.31 -18.77 1.28
CA ILE A 295 -27.26 -18.95 0.19
C ILE A 295 -26.71 -19.92 -0.87
N GLU A 296 -25.44 -19.81 -1.26
CA GLU A 296 -24.81 -20.70 -2.25
C GLU A 296 -24.67 -22.14 -1.73
N LEU A 297 -24.36 -22.30 -0.45
CA LEU A 297 -24.19 -23.61 0.19
C LEU A 297 -25.52 -24.31 0.50
N GLN A 298 -26.66 -23.68 0.21
CA GLN A 298 -27.97 -24.24 0.47
C GLN A 298 -28.22 -25.50 -0.37
N LYS A 299 -28.61 -26.60 0.30
CA LYS A 299 -28.86 -27.90 -0.31
C LYS A 299 -30.33 -28.31 -0.26
N ASP A 300 -30.73 -29.12 -1.22
CA ASP A 300 -32.06 -29.73 -1.25
C ASP A 300 -32.10 -30.94 -0.29
N GLY A 301 -33.28 -31.52 -0.10
CA GLY A 301 -33.44 -32.71 0.75
C GLY A 301 -32.67 -33.95 0.27
N GLU A 302 -32.08 -33.92 -0.93
CA GLU A 302 -31.26 -34.97 -1.52
C GLU A 302 -29.75 -34.62 -1.48
N ASN A 303 -29.36 -33.59 -0.71
CA ASN A 303 -27.99 -33.07 -0.56
C ASN A 303 -27.36 -32.50 -1.84
N ARG A 304 -28.15 -32.13 -2.84
CA ARG A 304 -27.68 -31.40 -4.01
C ARG A 304 -27.72 -29.91 -3.73
N TYR A 305 -26.71 -29.19 -4.17
CA TYR A 305 -26.71 -27.72 -4.09
C TYR A 305 -27.84 -27.15 -4.96
N LEU A 306 -28.68 -26.28 -4.39
CA LEU A 306 -29.70 -25.55 -5.16
C LEU A 306 -29.02 -24.58 -6.13
N PHE A 307 -27.88 -24.04 -5.71
CA PHE A 307 -27.12 -23.03 -6.42
C PHE A 307 -25.64 -23.44 -6.49
N ALA A 308 -25.31 -24.46 -7.27
CA ALA A 308 -23.92 -24.78 -7.58
C ALA A 308 -23.48 -24.07 -8.86
N ASN A 309 -22.90 -22.88 -8.73
CA ASN A 309 -22.15 -22.25 -9.81
C ASN A 309 -20.64 -22.51 -9.65
N LEU A 310 -20.19 -23.73 -9.96
CA LEU A 310 -18.77 -24.10 -9.89
C LEU A 310 -17.95 -23.54 -11.07
N GLN A 311 -18.58 -22.91 -12.06
CA GLN A 311 -17.92 -22.33 -13.23
C GLN A 311 -17.64 -20.84 -12.95
N GLY A 312 -16.51 -20.59 -12.29
CA GLY A 312 -16.15 -19.32 -11.64
C GLY A 312 -15.80 -18.13 -12.54
N LEU A 313 -16.75 -17.62 -13.34
CA LEU A 313 -16.56 -16.35 -14.06
C LEU A 313 -17.80 -15.46 -14.17
N VAL A 314 -18.90 -15.80 -13.51
CA VAL A 314 -20.14 -15.03 -13.59
C VAL A 314 -20.32 -14.23 -12.31
N THR A 315 -20.52 -12.92 -12.44
CA THR A 315 -20.95 -12.03 -11.34
C THR A 315 -22.06 -12.71 -10.52
N PRO A 316 -22.03 -12.67 -9.18
CA PRO A 316 -23.06 -13.31 -8.38
C PRO A 316 -24.43 -12.71 -8.73
N VAL A 317 -25.35 -13.55 -9.18
CA VAL A 317 -26.69 -13.16 -9.62
C VAL A 317 -27.71 -14.03 -8.92
N LEU A 318 -28.68 -13.42 -8.27
CA LEU A 318 -29.80 -14.08 -7.60
C LEU A 318 -31.12 -13.60 -8.20
N TRP A 319 -31.96 -14.53 -8.67
CA TRP A 319 -33.25 -14.22 -9.31
C TRP A 319 -33.17 -13.23 -10.50
N GLY A 320 -32.05 -13.25 -11.23
CA GLY A 320 -31.79 -12.34 -12.36
C GLY A 320 -31.43 -10.92 -11.93
N ARG A 321 -31.00 -10.72 -10.67
CA ARG A 321 -30.44 -9.47 -10.15
C ARG A 321 -29.02 -9.69 -9.64
N PRO A 322 -28.06 -8.79 -9.93
CA PRO A 322 -26.75 -8.85 -9.31
C PRO A 322 -26.86 -8.79 -7.78
N VAL A 323 -26.04 -9.60 -7.12
CA VAL A 323 -25.78 -9.53 -5.69
C VAL A 323 -24.50 -8.76 -5.49
N ILE A 324 -24.52 -7.79 -4.59
CA ILE A 324 -23.38 -6.97 -4.24
C ILE A 324 -23.03 -7.32 -2.80
N THR A 325 -21.89 -7.97 -2.63
CA THR A 325 -21.35 -8.25 -1.30
C THR A 325 -20.53 -7.06 -0.82
N SER A 326 -20.77 -6.62 0.42
CA SER A 326 -20.05 -5.54 1.10
C SER A 326 -19.94 -5.88 2.58
N ASP A 327 -18.73 -5.73 3.15
CA ASP A 327 -18.49 -6.03 4.57
C ASP A 327 -19.02 -4.92 5.49
N SER A 328 -19.55 -3.82 4.93
CA SER A 328 -20.29 -2.79 5.68
C SER A 328 -21.73 -3.21 6.04
N MET A 329 -22.22 -4.34 5.50
CA MET A 329 -23.48 -4.96 5.93
C MET A 329 -23.26 -5.82 7.17
N ASP A 330 -24.20 -5.81 8.12
CA ASP A 330 -24.06 -6.64 9.32
C ASP A 330 -24.38 -8.10 8.96
N GLU A 331 -23.44 -9.00 9.23
CA GLU A 331 -23.52 -10.44 8.90
C GLU A 331 -24.48 -11.22 9.82
N GLY A 332 -25.08 -10.54 10.80
CA GLY A 332 -25.87 -11.18 11.83
C GLY A 332 -25.03 -11.93 12.87
N ASP A 333 -25.69 -12.43 13.90
CA ASP A 333 -25.14 -13.29 14.95
C ASP A 333 -26.10 -14.48 15.15
N VAL A 334 -25.77 -15.40 16.08
CA VAL A 334 -26.56 -16.59 16.39
C VAL A 334 -28.04 -16.26 16.68
N ASP A 335 -28.32 -15.08 17.24
CA ASP A 335 -29.68 -14.65 17.60
C ASP A 335 -30.36 -13.77 16.54
N THR A 336 -29.60 -13.16 15.61
CA THR A 336 -30.13 -12.21 14.62
C THR A 336 -29.50 -12.52 13.26
N GLY A 337 -30.26 -13.00 12.28
CA GLY A 337 -29.69 -13.26 10.96
C GLY A 337 -29.24 -11.98 10.24
N GLY A 338 -28.37 -12.14 9.24
CA GLY A 338 -27.71 -11.04 8.54
C GLY A 338 -28.67 -10.08 7.83
N GLU A 339 -28.24 -8.83 7.68
CA GLU A 339 -29.03 -7.79 7.04
C GLU A 339 -28.97 -7.89 5.51
N PHE A 340 -30.07 -7.53 4.85
CA PHE A 340 -30.12 -7.37 3.40
C PHE A 340 -30.84 -6.09 3.00
N LEU A 341 -30.39 -5.51 1.88
CA LEU A 341 -31.02 -4.37 1.22
C LEU A 341 -31.32 -4.73 -0.24
N ILE A 342 -32.59 -4.67 -0.63
CA ILE A 342 -33.03 -4.88 -2.01
C ILE A 342 -33.57 -3.54 -2.52
N ALA A 343 -33.01 -3.07 -3.62
CA ALA A 343 -33.31 -1.74 -4.10
C ALA A 343 -33.41 -1.64 -5.62
N ASN A 344 -33.94 -0.52 -6.09
CA ASN A 344 -33.54 0.06 -7.38
C ASN A 344 -32.57 1.23 -7.10
N PHE A 345 -31.29 0.95 -6.88
CA PHE A 345 -30.26 1.97 -6.56
C PHE A 345 -30.22 3.11 -7.58
N ALA A 346 -30.34 2.80 -8.87
CA ALA A 346 -30.23 3.79 -9.94
C ALA A 346 -31.32 4.88 -9.92
N ARG A 347 -32.52 4.57 -9.39
CA ARG A 347 -33.66 5.52 -9.36
C ARG A 347 -34.16 5.84 -7.96
N ALA A 348 -33.81 5.04 -6.95
CA ALA A 348 -34.25 5.24 -5.58
C ALA A 348 -33.51 6.39 -4.92
N ALA A 349 -32.20 6.48 -5.11
CA ALA A 349 -31.34 7.45 -4.45
C ALA A 349 -30.33 8.09 -5.42
N ILE A 350 -29.91 9.30 -5.07
CA ILE A 350 -28.90 10.06 -5.81
C ILE A 350 -27.91 10.62 -4.81
N LEU A 351 -26.64 10.49 -5.15
CA LEU A 351 -25.54 11.12 -4.44
C LEU A 351 -25.36 12.55 -5.00
N PHE A 352 -25.31 13.54 -4.11
CA PHE A 352 -25.05 14.93 -4.46
C PHE A 352 -23.63 15.29 -4.03
N ASP A 353 -22.69 15.26 -4.98
CA ASP A 353 -21.29 15.54 -4.72
C ASP A 353 -21.01 17.03 -4.82
N ARG A 354 -20.64 17.65 -3.70
CA ARG A 354 -20.24 19.06 -3.67
C ARG A 354 -18.75 19.23 -3.95
N MET A 355 -17.97 18.26 -3.49
CA MET A 355 -16.53 18.28 -3.44
C MET A 355 -16.02 16.85 -3.22
N THR A 356 -15.44 16.24 -4.26
CA THR A 356 -15.04 14.83 -4.26
C THR A 356 -13.92 14.54 -3.25
N TYR A 357 -12.66 14.79 -3.60
CA TYR A 357 -11.54 14.67 -2.66
C TYR A 357 -10.69 15.92 -2.75
N LEU A 358 -10.40 16.51 -1.60
CA LEU A 358 -9.44 17.59 -1.51
C LEU A 358 -8.42 17.29 -0.43
N PHE A 359 -7.17 17.27 -0.85
CA PHE A 359 -6.02 17.16 0.02
C PHE A 359 -5.51 18.56 0.36
N LYS A 360 -5.27 18.80 1.64
CA LYS A 360 -4.68 20.01 2.19
C LYS A 360 -3.47 19.63 3.01
N MET A 361 -2.42 20.41 2.86
CA MET A 361 -1.24 20.34 3.72
C MET A 361 -1.27 21.57 4.62
N GLY A 362 -1.09 21.37 5.92
CA GLY A 362 -1.15 22.46 6.88
C GLY A 362 -0.24 22.23 8.07
N LEU A 363 0.08 23.31 8.76
CA LEU A 363 0.81 23.30 10.01
C LEU A 363 -0.19 23.52 11.14
N ILE A 364 -0.07 22.76 12.23
CA ILE A 364 -0.94 22.90 13.40
C ILE A 364 -0.07 23.09 14.64
N ASN A 365 -0.30 24.15 15.41
CA ASN A 365 0.40 24.44 16.67
C ASN A 365 1.94 24.36 16.52
N ASP A 366 2.59 23.51 17.33
CA ASP A 366 4.04 23.33 17.38
C ASP A 366 4.60 22.46 16.26
N MET A 367 3.78 21.98 15.32
CA MET A 367 4.24 21.13 14.22
C MET A 367 5.31 21.83 13.37
N PHE A 368 5.22 23.17 13.24
CA PHE A 368 6.25 23.95 12.56
C PHE A 368 7.60 23.89 13.27
N ILE A 369 7.61 23.86 14.60
CA ILE A 369 8.86 23.78 15.38
C ILE A 369 9.40 22.34 15.38
N LYS A 370 8.53 21.35 15.20
CA LYS A 370 8.86 19.93 15.17
C LYS A 370 9.11 19.37 13.76
N ASN A 371 9.12 20.21 12.73
CA ASN A 371 9.24 19.81 11.31
C ASN A 371 8.23 18.71 10.94
N GLN A 372 6.96 18.94 11.28
CA GLN A 372 5.83 18.07 10.95
C GLN A 372 4.81 18.82 10.12
N ILE A 373 4.13 18.10 9.22
CA ILE A 373 3.04 18.59 8.38
C ILE A 373 1.82 17.72 8.64
N ALA A 374 0.65 18.35 8.76
CA ALA A 374 -0.63 17.66 8.77
C ALA A 374 -1.17 17.52 7.34
N LEU A 375 -1.40 16.28 6.91
CA LEU A 375 -2.09 15.95 5.68
C LEU A 375 -3.58 15.75 6.01
N LEU A 376 -4.43 16.65 5.52
CA LEU A 376 -5.88 16.62 5.68
C LEU A 376 -6.53 16.21 4.36
N ALA A 377 -7.42 15.23 4.40
CA ALA A 377 -8.30 14.89 3.30
C ALA A 377 -9.76 15.19 3.71
N GLU A 378 -10.49 15.92 2.86
CA GLU A 378 -11.93 16.19 3.08
C GLU A 378 -12.75 15.94 1.82
N GLU A 379 -13.97 15.46 2.04
CA GLU A 379 -15.03 15.26 1.05
C GLU A 379 -16.32 15.93 1.54
N ARG A 380 -17.15 16.40 0.60
CA ARG A 380 -18.50 16.91 0.90
C ARG A 380 -19.52 16.35 -0.06
N LEU A 381 -20.50 15.66 0.51
CA LEU A 381 -21.55 14.99 -0.24
C LEU A 381 -22.88 15.01 0.52
N GLY A 382 -23.97 14.73 -0.19
CA GLY A 382 -25.30 14.57 0.36
C GLY A 382 -26.00 13.37 -0.27
N LEU A 383 -26.96 12.77 0.44
CA LEU A 383 -27.70 11.60 -0.04
C LEU A 383 -29.19 11.92 -0.15
N GLY A 384 -29.69 12.04 -1.38
CA GLY A 384 -31.11 12.27 -1.64
C GLY A 384 -31.84 10.99 -2.04
N VAL A 385 -32.64 10.42 -1.14
CA VAL A 385 -33.54 9.31 -1.47
C VAL A 385 -34.83 9.86 -2.08
N ARG A 386 -35.01 9.70 -3.39
CA ARG A 386 -36.21 10.17 -4.11
C ARG A 386 -37.42 9.28 -3.87
N ARG A 387 -37.21 7.96 -3.77
CA ARG A 387 -38.28 6.95 -3.64
C ARG A 387 -37.91 5.91 -2.61
N ARG A 388 -38.33 6.12 -1.36
CA ARG A 388 -38.12 5.16 -0.27
C ARG A 388 -38.81 3.82 -0.53
N GLU A 389 -39.91 3.82 -1.28
CA GLU A 389 -40.68 2.62 -1.63
C GLU A 389 -39.92 1.69 -2.58
N ALA A 390 -38.84 2.19 -3.19
CA ALA A 390 -37.94 1.41 -4.04
C ALA A 390 -36.78 0.78 -3.25
N LEU A 391 -36.76 0.93 -1.93
CA LEU A 391 -35.78 0.37 -1.00
C LEU A 391 -36.51 -0.53 0.01
N VAL A 392 -36.09 -1.79 0.09
CA VAL A 392 -36.59 -2.75 1.08
C VAL A 392 -35.42 -3.30 1.87
N LYS A 393 -35.45 -3.11 3.20
CA LYS A 393 -34.50 -3.72 4.13
C LYS A 393 -35.12 -4.88 4.89
N GLY A 394 -34.32 -5.84 5.29
CA GLY A 394 -34.75 -6.90 6.19
C GLY A 394 -33.56 -7.62 6.81
N THR A 395 -33.87 -8.55 7.71
CA THR A 395 -32.92 -9.50 8.25
C THR A 395 -33.29 -10.90 7.79
N PHE A 396 -32.28 -11.72 7.51
CA PHE A 396 -32.49 -13.13 7.30
C PHE A 396 -32.91 -13.81 8.62
N PRO A 397 -33.63 -14.93 8.56
CA PRO A 397 -33.83 -15.77 9.74
C PRO A 397 -32.45 -16.24 10.22
N ALA A 398 -32.25 -16.30 11.54
CA ALA A 398 -31.02 -16.82 12.11
C ALA A 398 -30.76 -18.24 11.56
N ALA A 399 -29.51 -18.50 11.16
CA ALA A 399 -29.11 -19.84 10.74
C ALA A 399 -29.26 -20.79 11.93
N ALA A 400 -30.12 -21.80 11.78
CA ALA A 400 -30.37 -22.82 12.81
C ALA A 400 -29.29 -23.90 12.84
#